data_AF-A0A522EX03-F1
#
_entry.id   AF-A0A522EX03-F1
#
_cell.length_a   1.000
_cell.length_b   1.000
_cell.length_c   1.000
_cell.angle_alpha   90.00
_cell.angle_beta   90.00
_cell.angle_gamma   90.00
#
_symmetry.space_group_name_H-M   'P 1'
#
loop_
_entity.id
_entity.type
_entity.pdbx_description
1 polymer ?
#
loop_
_entity_poly.entity_id
_entity_poly.type
_entity_poly.pdbx_seq_one_letter_code
_entity_poly.pdbx_strand_id
1 'polypeptide(L)'
;MKDLNGVTKKNGWRFNWTDEFKDPARTVYKLVIVDNVKIIQGLIGLTPESDNVFIHLMETAPFNFGKNKMYLGVMGNLVAFACRQSFLHGTEGYVSFRSKTNLIKHYEESLSASHFGGHLMIINKETALTLIEKYFDQ
;
A
#
# COMPACT_ATOMS: atom_id res chain seq x y z
N MET A 1 13.23 13.05 6.11
CA MET A 1 14.03 12.77 7.32
C MET A 1 13.25 12.92 8.63
N LYS A 2 12.50 14.02 8.88
CA LYS A 2 11.75 14.19 10.16
C LYS A 2 10.72 13.09 10.44
N ASP A 3 10.01 12.62 9.42
CA ASP A 3 8.97 11.59 9.58
C ASP A 3 9.53 10.20 9.92
N LEU A 4 10.78 9.90 9.54
CA LEU A 4 11.43 8.60 9.78
C LEU A 4 11.50 8.26 11.27
N ASN A 5 11.68 9.27 12.12
CA ASN A 5 11.71 9.08 13.58
C ASN A 5 10.36 8.57 14.13
N GLY A 6 9.26 8.85 13.44
CA GLY A 6 7.91 8.41 13.81
C GLY A 6 7.59 6.98 13.38
N VAL A 7 8.25 6.47 12.33
CA VAL A 7 7.89 5.22 11.64
C VAL A 7 8.88 4.09 11.94
N THR A 8 9.24 3.97 13.22
CA THR A 8 10.23 3.00 13.71
C THR A 8 9.58 1.83 14.44
N LYS A 9 10.32 0.72 14.56
CA LYS A 9 9.89 -0.44 15.37
C LYS A 9 9.62 -0.10 16.83
N LYS A 10 10.38 0.85 17.40
CA LYS A 10 10.17 1.37 18.76
C LYS A 10 8.76 1.98 18.92
N ASN A 11 8.23 2.58 17.86
CA ASN A 11 6.90 3.19 17.86
C ASN A 11 5.80 2.21 17.43
N GLY A 12 6.10 0.90 17.36
CA GLY A 12 5.13 -0.15 17.08
C GLY A 12 5.01 -0.56 15.61
N TRP A 13 5.73 0.09 14.69
CA TRP A 13 5.78 -0.35 13.29
C TRP A 13 6.51 -1.69 13.18
N ARG A 14 6.10 -2.57 12.28
CA ARG A 14 6.66 -3.91 12.11
C ARG A 14 7.85 -3.89 11.17
N PHE A 15 7.87 -2.99 10.18
CA PHE A 15 8.95 -2.90 9.21
C PHE A 15 9.96 -1.79 9.54
N ASN A 16 11.17 -1.94 8.99
CA ASN A 16 12.18 -0.88 9.04
C ASN A 16 12.06 0.00 7.80
N TRP A 17 11.20 1.02 7.89
CA TRP A 17 10.99 1.97 6.79
C TRP A 17 12.26 2.72 6.40
N THR A 18 13.23 2.86 7.30
CA THR A 18 14.53 3.48 6.99
C THR A 18 15.24 2.79 5.83
N ASP A 19 15.12 1.46 5.70
CA ASP A 19 15.77 0.71 4.64
C ASP A 19 15.06 0.90 3.30
N GLU A 20 13.72 0.93 3.31
CA GLU A 20 12.92 1.27 2.13
C GLU A 20 13.24 2.67 1.59
N PHE A 21 13.42 3.65 2.48
CA PHE A 21 13.76 5.03 2.10
C PHE A 21 15.19 5.20 1.55
N LYS A 22 16.09 4.26 1.83
CA LYS A 22 17.47 4.32 1.34
C LYS A 22 17.64 3.73 -0.05
N ASP A 23 16.70 2.90 -0.49
CA ASP A 23 16.75 2.30 -1.81
C ASP A 23 16.33 3.34 -2.86
N PRO A 24 17.23 3.79 -3.75
CA PRO A 24 16.93 4.84 -4.73
C PRO A 24 15.93 4.38 -5.81
N ALA A 25 15.71 3.08 -5.96
CA ALA A 25 14.72 2.57 -6.90
C ALA A 25 13.28 2.74 -6.38
N ARG A 26 13.09 2.98 -5.09
CA ARG A 26 11.78 2.98 -4.43
C ARG A 26 11.34 4.38 -4.08
N THR A 27 10.06 4.64 -4.28
CA THR A 27 9.41 5.86 -3.76
C THR A 27 8.46 5.50 -2.64
N VAL A 28 8.65 6.12 -1.47
CA VAL A 28 7.82 5.90 -0.29
C VAL A 28 6.81 7.04 -0.12
N TYR A 29 5.55 6.67 0.00
CA TYR A 29 4.43 7.56 0.24
C TYR A 29 3.81 7.29 1.61
N LYS A 30 3.18 8.33 2.17
CA LYS A 30 2.46 8.25 3.45
C LYS A 30 1.01 8.64 3.26
N LEU A 31 0.12 7.92 3.93
CA LEU A 31 -1.29 8.28 4.07
C LEU A 31 -1.47 9.08 5.36
N VAL A 32 -2.16 10.22 5.26
CA VAL A 32 -2.53 11.08 6.39
C VAL A 32 -3.97 11.53 6.23
N ILE A 33 -4.56 12.03 7.31
CA ILE A 33 -5.87 12.72 7.25
C ILE A 33 -5.60 14.19 6.96
N VAL A 34 -6.39 14.82 6.07
CA VAL A 34 -6.19 16.21 5.64
C VAL A 34 -6.15 17.17 6.83
N ASP A 35 -7.07 17.01 7.78
CA ASP A 35 -7.14 17.83 8.99
C ASP A 35 -6.08 17.47 10.05
N ASN A 36 -5.32 16.40 9.83
CA ASN A 36 -4.26 15.97 10.74
C ASN A 36 -3.08 15.32 10.02
N VAL A 37 -2.40 16.12 9.20
CA VAL A 37 -1.22 15.70 8.40
C VAL A 37 -0.02 15.23 9.23
N LYS A 38 -0.05 15.44 10.55
CA LYS A 38 1.02 15.02 11.47
C LYS A 38 0.95 13.53 11.81
N ILE A 39 -0.24 12.92 11.69
CA ILE A 39 -0.43 11.50 12.02
C ILE A 39 -0.42 10.68 10.74
N ILE A 40 0.59 9.82 10.62
CA ILE A 40 0.70 8.83 9.56
C ILE A 40 -0.25 7.69 9.85
N GLN A 41 -1.16 7.42 8.91
CA GLN A 41 -2.13 6.33 8.96
C GLN A 41 -1.59 5.05 8.34
N GLY A 42 -0.67 5.18 7.39
CA GLY A 42 -0.01 4.07 6.72
C GLY A 42 1.05 4.55 5.74
N LEU A 43 1.84 3.61 5.24
CA LEU A 43 2.97 3.84 4.34
C LEU A 43 2.94 2.81 3.22
N ILE A 44 3.42 3.22 2.05
CA ILE A 44 3.58 2.34 0.89
C ILE A 44 4.87 2.71 0.14
N GLY A 45 5.70 1.71 -0.15
CA GLY A 45 6.89 1.82 -0.98
C GLY A 45 6.65 1.13 -2.32
N LEU A 46 6.78 1.88 -3.41
CA LEU A 46 6.45 1.41 -4.75
C LEU A 46 7.48 1.81 -5.79
N THR A 47 7.49 1.06 -6.89
CA THR A 47 8.34 1.28 -8.07
C THR A 47 7.47 1.13 -9.31
N PRO A 48 7.37 2.14 -10.19
CA PRO A 48 6.79 1.96 -11.51
C PRO A 48 7.69 1.03 -12.36
N GLU A 49 7.10 -0.01 -12.92
CA GLU A 49 7.75 -0.92 -13.86
C GLU A 49 7.15 -0.73 -15.26
N SER A 50 7.64 -1.48 -16.26
CA SER A 50 7.20 -1.33 -17.64
C SER A 50 5.74 -1.78 -17.88
N ASP A 51 5.21 -2.67 -17.04
CA ASP A 51 3.89 -3.29 -17.22
C ASP A 51 2.96 -3.10 -16.01
N ASN A 52 3.46 -2.60 -14.88
CA ASN A 52 2.68 -2.41 -13.66
C ASN A 52 3.32 -1.33 -12.75
N VAL A 53 2.73 -1.12 -11.58
CA VAL A 53 3.44 -0.60 -10.40
C VAL A 53 3.66 -1.74 -9.41
N PHE A 54 4.92 -1.97 -9.02
CA PHE A 54 5.26 -2.96 -8.01
C PHE A 54 5.23 -2.35 -6.60
N ILE A 55 4.51 -2.97 -5.67
CA ILE A 55 4.54 -2.61 -4.25
C ILE A 55 5.58 -3.48 -3.54
N HIS A 56 6.67 -2.84 -3.11
CA HIS A 56 7.70 -3.48 -2.31
C HIS A 56 7.24 -3.72 -0.87
N LEU A 57 6.59 -2.71 -0.30
CA LEU A 57 6.18 -2.75 1.09
C LEU A 57 4.94 -1.87 1.31
N MET A 58 4.02 -2.36 2.15
CA MET A 58 2.89 -1.57 2.62
C MET A 58 2.58 -1.91 4.08
N GLU A 59 2.24 -0.90 4.87
CA GLU A 59 1.93 -1.08 6.28
C GLU A 59 0.94 -0.02 6.77
N THR A 60 0.00 -0.42 7.62
CA THR A 60 -0.86 0.50 8.36
C THR A 60 -0.17 0.95 9.65
N ALA A 61 -0.53 2.10 10.19
CA ALA A 61 -0.02 2.53 11.49
C ALA A 61 -0.40 1.55 12.61
N PRO A 62 0.37 1.49 13.72
CA PRO A 62 0.19 0.47 14.75
C PRO A 62 -1.19 0.46 15.42
N PHE A 63 -1.81 1.62 15.55
CA PHE A 63 -3.17 1.77 16.09
C PHE A 63 -4.28 1.33 15.12
N ASN A 64 -3.93 0.94 13.89
CA ASN A 64 -4.83 0.38 12.87
C ASN A 64 -4.61 -1.13 12.66
N PHE A 65 -3.87 -1.80 13.55
CA PHE A 65 -3.64 -3.25 13.46
C PHE A 65 -4.78 -4.10 14.01
N GLY A 66 -4.91 -5.31 13.46
CA GLY A 66 -5.78 -6.35 14.01
C GLY A 66 -7.26 -6.03 13.83
N LYS A 67 -8.08 -6.47 14.79
CA LYS A 67 -9.55 -6.33 14.76
C LYS A 67 -10.03 -4.99 15.31
N ASN A 68 -9.28 -4.38 16.23
CA ASN A 68 -9.66 -3.13 16.90
C ASN A 68 -9.02 -1.92 16.22
N LYS A 69 -9.23 -1.80 14.90
CA LYS A 69 -8.63 -0.71 14.11
C LYS A 69 -9.32 0.61 14.47
N MET A 70 -8.55 1.66 14.72
CA MET A 70 -9.10 3.00 14.87
C MET A 70 -9.69 3.52 13.55
N TYR A 71 -9.02 3.24 12.44
CA TYR A 71 -9.48 3.58 11.09
C TYR A 71 -9.53 2.33 10.20
N LEU A 72 -10.67 2.15 9.55
CA LEU A 72 -10.85 1.15 8.49
C LEU A 72 -10.38 1.73 7.14
N GLY A 73 -10.14 0.85 6.17
CA GLY A 73 -9.84 1.26 4.80
C GLY A 73 -8.42 1.75 4.51
N VAL A 74 -7.56 1.94 5.52
CA VAL A 74 -6.17 2.40 5.33
C VAL A 74 -5.40 1.60 4.28
N MET A 75 -5.43 0.27 4.36
CA MET A 75 -4.75 -0.61 3.39
C MET A 75 -5.32 -0.44 1.98
N GLY A 76 -6.65 -0.42 1.86
CA GLY A 76 -7.30 -0.26 0.56
C GLY A 76 -6.99 1.10 -0.08
N ASN A 77 -6.92 2.16 0.73
CA ASN A 77 -6.57 3.50 0.25
C ASN A 77 -5.10 3.55 -0.25
N LEU A 78 -4.16 2.92 0.46
CA LEU A 78 -2.77 2.80 -0.01
C LEU A 78 -2.67 2.05 -1.35
N VAL A 79 -3.40 0.94 -1.50
CA VAL A 79 -3.37 0.15 -2.75
C VAL A 79 -4.09 0.89 -3.88
N ALA A 80 -5.21 1.57 -3.60
CA ALA A 80 -5.89 2.43 -4.56
C ALA A 80 -4.96 3.56 -5.04
N PHE A 81 -4.14 4.12 -4.15
CA PHE A 81 -3.12 5.10 -4.54
C PHE A 81 -2.10 4.49 -5.52
N ALA A 82 -1.60 3.27 -5.25
CA ALA A 82 -0.70 2.58 -6.18
C ALA A 82 -1.37 2.33 -7.55
N CYS A 83 -2.66 1.99 -7.56
CA CYS A 83 -3.44 1.86 -8.79
C CYS A 83 -3.49 3.18 -9.58
N ARG A 84 -3.72 4.31 -8.90
CA ARG A 84 -3.66 5.64 -9.54
C ARG A 84 -2.27 5.94 -10.10
N GLN A 85 -1.20 5.60 -9.36
CA GLN A 85 0.17 5.77 -9.87
C GLN A 85 0.36 4.95 -11.15
N SER A 86 -0.13 3.72 -11.22
CA SER A 86 -0.05 2.91 -12.43
C SER A 86 -0.75 3.58 -13.63
N PHE A 87 -1.95 4.15 -13.45
CA PHE A 87 -2.60 4.93 -14.51
C PHE A 87 -1.76 6.13 -14.96
N LEU A 88 -1.16 6.87 -14.01
CA LEU A 88 -0.30 8.02 -14.32
C LEU A 88 0.97 7.62 -15.08
N HIS A 89 1.48 6.41 -14.84
CA HIS A 89 2.63 5.85 -15.53
C HIS A 89 2.28 5.09 -16.83
N GLY A 90 1.02 5.06 -17.23
CA GLY A 90 0.57 4.42 -18.47
C GLY A 90 0.47 2.89 -18.40
N THR A 91 0.50 2.29 -17.21
CA THR A 91 0.35 0.83 -17.00
C THR A 91 -1.07 0.43 -16.62
N GLU A 92 -2.06 1.22 -17.03
CA GLU A 92 -3.51 0.93 -16.96
C GLU A 92 -4.08 0.47 -15.60
N GLY A 93 -3.45 0.88 -14.50
CA GLY A 93 -3.89 0.52 -13.14
C GLY A 93 -3.36 -0.82 -12.64
N TYR A 94 -2.55 -1.54 -13.44
CA TYR A 94 -1.95 -2.80 -13.00
C TYR A 94 -0.98 -2.58 -11.84
N VAL A 95 -1.19 -3.35 -10.78
CA VAL A 95 -0.33 -3.35 -9.60
C VAL A 95 0.02 -4.78 -9.24
N SER A 96 1.26 -5.02 -8.82
CA SER A 96 1.68 -6.34 -8.35
C SER A 96 2.45 -6.24 -7.04
N PHE A 97 2.40 -7.30 -6.24
CA PHE A 97 3.10 -7.38 -4.96
C PHE A 97 3.29 -8.81 -4.49
N ARG A 98 4.21 -9.02 -3.54
CA ARG A 98 4.45 -10.34 -2.93
C ARG A 98 3.74 -10.47 -1.59
N SER A 99 2.96 -11.54 -1.42
CA SER A 99 2.24 -11.85 -0.19
C SER A 99 2.79 -13.11 0.49
N LYS A 100 2.80 -13.12 1.84
CA LYS A 100 3.01 -14.35 2.60
C LYS A 100 1.85 -15.31 2.34
N THR A 101 2.09 -16.61 2.32
CA THR A 101 1.07 -17.63 1.98
C THR A 101 -0.21 -17.48 2.80
N ASN A 102 -0.09 -17.22 4.10
CA ASN A 102 -1.23 -17.06 5.01
C ASN A 102 -2.01 -15.74 4.81
N LEU A 103 -1.53 -14.82 3.97
CA LEU A 103 -2.18 -13.55 3.66
C LEU A 103 -2.73 -13.49 2.23
N ILE A 104 -2.52 -14.52 1.40
CA ILE A 104 -3.05 -14.56 0.02
C ILE A 104 -4.57 -14.40 0.04
N LYS A 105 -5.27 -15.30 0.73
CA LYS A 105 -6.75 -15.25 0.87
C LYS A 105 -7.25 -13.93 1.43
N HIS A 106 -6.52 -13.34 2.37
CA HIS A 106 -6.88 -12.04 2.91
C HIS A 106 -6.88 -10.95 1.82
N TYR A 107 -5.90 -10.93 0.92
CA TYR A 107 -5.84 -9.94 -0.16
C TYR A 107 -6.78 -10.23 -1.31
N GLU A 108 -7.08 -11.50 -1.59
CA GLU A 108 -8.16 -11.88 -2.51
C GLU A 108 -9.51 -11.33 -2.00
N GLU A 109 -9.81 -11.49 -0.71
CA GLU A 109 -11.08 -11.04 -0.13
C GLU A 109 -11.14 -9.52 0.08
N SER A 110 -10.05 -8.89 0.52
CA SER A 110 -10.05 -7.47 0.92
C SER A 110 -9.77 -6.49 -0.20
N LEU A 111 -9.04 -6.91 -1.24
CA LEU A 111 -8.62 -6.08 -2.37
C LEU A 111 -9.09 -6.62 -3.71
N SER A 112 -9.76 -7.78 -3.76
CA SER A 112 -10.05 -8.49 -5.01
C SER A 112 -8.78 -8.78 -5.84
N ALA A 113 -7.64 -8.92 -5.16
CA ALA A 113 -6.38 -9.26 -5.80
C ALA A 113 -6.43 -10.70 -6.34
N SER A 114 -5.87 -10.94 -7.52
CA SER A 114 -5.72 -12.26 -8.10
C SER A 114 -4.39 -12.90 -7.69
N HIS A 115 -4.41 -14.15 -7.23
CA HIS A 115 -3.20 -14.93 -7.00
C HIS A 115 -2.69 -15.51 -8.33
N PHE A 116 -1.54 -15.03 -8.81
CA PHE A 116 -0.98 -15.46 -10.10
C PHE A 116 -0.08 -16.71 -9.98
N GLY A 117 0.40 -17.00 -8.77
CA GLY A 117 1.27 -18.15 -8.50
C GLY A 117 2.38 -17.84 -7.49
N GLY A 118 2.78 -18.85 -6.71
CA GLY A 118 3.76 -18.68 -5.63
C GLY A 118 3.28 -17.63 -4.62
N HIS A 119 3.99 -16.51 -4.54
CA HIS A 119 3.67 -15.40 -3.64
C HIS A 119 3.14 -14.16 -4.38
N LEU A 120 3.00 -14.20 -5.70
CA LEU A 120 2.65 -13.03 -6.51
C LEU A 120 1.14 -12.78 -6.51
N MET A 121 0.76 -11.59 -6.07
CA MET A 121 -0.59 -11.05 -6.15
C MET A 121 -0.64 -9.96 -7.22
N ILE A 122 -1.75 -9.89 -7.94
CA ILE A 122 -1.98 -8.92 -9.01
C ILE A 122 -3.32 -8.22 -8.79
N ILE A 123 -3.33 -6.90 -8.95
CA ILE A 123 -4.52 -6.10 -9.16
C ILE A 123 -4.58 -5.79 -10.66
N ASN A 124 -5.66 -6.21 -11.31
CA ASN A 124 -5.90 -5.91 -12.71
C ASN A 124 -6.61 -4.55 -12.86
N LYS A 125 -6.75 -4.07 -14.10
CA LYS A 125 -7.41 -2.81 -14.43
C LYS A 125 -8.81 -2.63 -13.83
N GLU A 126 -9.68 -3.65 -13.91
CA GLU A 126 -11.06 -3.56 -13.40
C GLU A 126 -11.09 -3.39 -11.87
N THR A 127 -10.27 -4.17 -11.18
CA THR A 127 -10.13 -4.09 -9.72
C THR A 127 -9.48 -2.77 -9.30
N ALA A 128 -8.50 -2.30 -10.07
CA ALA A 128 -7.86 -1.00 -9.87
C ALA A 128 -8.86 0.14 -9.95
N LEU A 129 -9.71 0.17 -10.99
CA LEU A 129 -10.76 1.19 -11.13
C LEU A 129 -11.75 1.14 -9.95
N THR A 130 -12.19 -0.06 -9.56
CA THR A 130 -13.08 -0.26 -8.40
C THR A 130 -12.47 0.28 -7.10
N LEU A 131 -11.17 0.02 -6.87
CA LEU A 131 -10.45 0.52 -5.71
C LEU A 131 -10.30 2.05 -5.75
N ILE A 132 -10.01 2.62 -6.92
CA ILE A 132 -9.88 4.06 -7.08
C ILE A 132 -11.20 4.77 -6.79
N GLU A 133 -12.29 4.33 -7.42
CA GLU A 133 -13.63 4.89 -7.20
C GLU A 133 -14.02 4.83 -5.72
N LYS A 134 -13.80 3.68 -5.08
CA LYS A 134 -14.11 3.48 -3.66
C LYS A 134 -13.37 4.42 -2.71
N TYR A 135 -12.14 4.82 -3.02
CA TYR A 135 -11.24 5.51 -2.09
C TYR A 135 -10.88 6.95 -2.47
N PHE A 136 -11.17 7.41 -3.69
CA PHE A 136 -10.84 8.75 -4.18
C PHE A 136 -12.03 9.56 -4.69
N ASP A 137 -13.17 8.93 -5.02
CA ASP A 137 -14.36 9.65 -5.48
C ASP A 137 -15.33 9.96 -4.32
N GLN A 138 -14.79 10.15 -3.11
CA GLN A 138 -15.51 10.56 -1.90
C GLN A 138 -15.33 12.04 -1.59
#